data_AF-A0A6N7GZN9-F1
#
_entry.id   AF-A0A6N7GZN9-F1
#
_cell.length_a   1.000
_cell.length_b   1.000
_cell.length_c   1.000
_cell.angle_alpha   90.00
_cell.angle_beta   90.00
_cell.angle_gamma   90.00
#
_symmetry.space_group_name_H-M   'P 1'
#
loop_
_entity.id
_entity.type
_entity.pdbx_description
1 polymer ?
#
loop_
_entity_poly.entity_id
_entity_poly.type
_entity_poly.pdbx_seq_one_letter_code
_entity_poly.pdbx_strand_id
1 'polypeptide(L)'
;MSVDAVWTTPSVIGTLLIAPAMRIDDPEIQGIVIGAEARGCKGSFMSGALPSEGSRELRIVTTCQLPGQPMRTIYYFGVSRPKGGLYLFTTATTSDGSREDAEQVDATIRTATYRSIK
;
A
#
# COMPACT_ATOMS: atom_id res chain seq x y z
N MET A 1 -13.65 -2.76 -3.11
CA MET A 1 -12.55 -3.68 -3.44
C MET A 1 -12.52 -4.71 -2.33
N SER A 2 -12.75 -5.99 -2.62
CA SER A 2 -12.57 -7.06 -1.62
C SER A 2 -11.07 -7.31 -1.47
N VAL A 3 -10.60 -7.54 -0.25
CA VAL A 3 -9.21 -7.93 0.04
C VAL A 3 -9.17 -9.41 0.39
N ASP A 4 -8.06 -10.08 0.09
CA ASP A 4 -7.89 -11.52 0.29
C ASP A 4 -7.39 -11.87 1.70
N ALA A 5 -6.69 -10.93 2.35
CA ALA A 5 -6.34 -11.03 3.76
C ALA A 5 -6.29 -9.66 4.43
N VAL A 6 -6.56 -9.67 5.74
CA VAL A 6 -6.45 -8.50 6.63
C VAL A 6 -5.70 -8.92 7.88
N TRP A 7 -4.83 -8.05 8.37
CA TRP A 7 -4.17 -8.20 9.66
C TRP A 7 -4.11 -6.84 10.38
N THR A 8 -3.99 -6.88 11.70
CA THR A 8 -4.01 -5.67 12.53
C THR A 8 -2.98 -5.76 13.64
N THR A 9 -2.36 -4.63 13.97
CA THR A 9 -1.69 -4.37 15.25
C THR A 9 -2.39 -3.18 15.92
N PRO A 10 -2.01 -2.79 17.15
CA PRO A 10 -2.55 -1.57 17.74
C PRO A 10 -2.29 -0.30 16.91
N SER A 11 -1.16 -0.21 16.19
CA SER A 11 -0.77 0.99 15.45
C SER A 11 -1.12 0.95 13.96
N VAL A 12 -1.27 -0.23 13.34
CA VAL A 12 -1.50 -0.36 11.89
C VAL A 12 -2.54 -1.41 11.53
N ILE A 13 -3.27 -1.14 10.45
CA ILE A 13 -4.08 -2.12 9.72
C ILE A 13 -3.36 -2.41 8.42
N GLY A 14 -3.21 -3.68 8.08
CA GLY A 14 -2.72 -4.06 6.77
C GLY A 14 -3.65 -5.01 6.04
N THR A 15 -3.54 -4.97 4.71
CA THR A 15 -4.31 -5.85 3.83
C THR A 15 -3.43 -6.44 2.75
N LEU A 16 -3.88 -7.55 2.19
CA LEU A 16 -3.34 -8.14 0.97
C LEU A 16 -4.48 -8.27 -0.04
N LEU A 17 -4.25 -7.74 -1.24
CA LEU A 17 -5.05 -8.02 -2.43
C LEU A 17 -4.23 -8.86 -3.42
N ILE A 18 -4.81 -9.95 -3.88
CA ILE A 18 -4.31 -10.80 -4.96
C ILE A 18 -5.06 -10.39 -6.23
N ALA A 19 -4.39 -9.64 -7.10
CA ALA A 19 -5.00 -9.15 -8.34
C ALA A 19 -4.46 -9.95 -9.55
N PRO A 20 -5.12 -11.04 -9.97
CA PRO A 20 -4.63 -11.90 -11.05
C PRO A 20 -4.61 -11.21 -12.43
N ALA A 21 -5.45 -10.20 -12.63
CA ALA A 21 -5.58 -9.48 -13.90
C ALA A 21 -4.74 -8.20 -14.00
N MET A 22 -4.13 -7.74 -12.89
CA MET A 22 -3.33 -6.51 -12.87
C MET A 22 -1.86 -6.82 -13.11
N ARG A 23 -1.17 -5.98 -13.88
CA ARG A 23 0.25 -6.11 -14.12
C ARG A 23 1.01 -5.00 -13.40
N ILE A 24 2.18 -5.33 -12.85
CA ILE A 24 2.99 -4.34 -12.12
C ILE A 24 3.57 -3.26 -13.04
N ASP A 25 3.76 -3.59 -14.31
CA ASP A 25 4.30 -2.72 -15.36
C ASP A 25 3.21 -1.93 -16.09
N ASP A 26 1.95 -2.08 -15.69
CA ASP A 26 0.85 -1.28 -16.20
C ASP A 26 1.02 0.17 -15.72
N PRO A 27 1.25 1.15 -16.61
CA PRO A 27 1.44 2.54 -16.21
C PRO A 27 0.21 3.14 -15.52
N GLU A 28 -0.98 2.56 -15.69
CA GLU A 28 -2.20 3.08 -15.08
C GLU A 28 -2.34 2.69 -13.61
N ILE A 29 -1.64 1.65 -13.13
CA ILE A 29 -1.89 1.10 -11.80
C ILE A 29 -1.65 2.13 -10.68
N GLN A 30 -0.62 2.97 -10.82
CA GLN A 30 -0.35 4.05 -9.87
C GLN A 30 -1.51 5.04 -9.82
N GLY A 31 -1.98 5.47 -11.00
CA GLY A 31 -3.11 6.39 -11.11
C GLY A 31 -4.40 5.79 -10.56
N ILE A 32 -4.63 4.49 -10.74
CA ILE A 32 -5.79 3.78 -10.19
C ILE A 32 -5.76 3.78 -8.66
N VAL A 33 -4.63 3.38 -8.06
CA VAL A 33 -4.46 3.33 -6.60
C VAL A 33 -4.59 4.72 -5.98
N ILE A 34 -3.81 5.69 -6.50
CA ILE A 34 -3.83 7.07 -6.00
C ILE A 34 -5.21 7.68 -6.20
N GLY A 35 -5.82 7.50 -7.36
CA GLY A 35 -7.15 8.03 -7.68
C GLY A 35 -8.25 7.44 -6.81
N ALA A 36 -8.16 6.17 -6.43
CA ALA A 36 -9.10 5.55 -5.49
C ALA A 36 -9.02 6.18 -4.10
N GLU A 37 -7.81 6.36 -3.57
CA GLU A 37 -7.58 7.00 -2.26
C GLU A 37 -7.97 8.49 -2.26
N ALA A 38 -7.60 9.22 -3.32
CA ALA A 38 -7.96 10.62 -3.47
C ALA A 38 -9.48 10.82 -3.49
N ARG A 39 -10.24 9.94 -4.17
CA ARG A 39 -11.71 9.98 -4.16
C ARG A 39 -12.31 9.71 -2.77
N GLY A 40 -11.67 8.84 -2.00
CA GLY A 40 -12.06 8.49 -0.63
C GLY A 40 -11.75 9.60 0.39
N CYS A 41 -10.67 10.35 0.17
CA CYS A 41 -10.27 11.44 1.06
C CYS A 41 -11.15 12.69 0.86
N LYS A 42 -11.87 13.09 1.91
CA LYS A 42 -12.71 14.32 1.91
C LYS A 42 -12.01 15.52 2.56
N GLY A 43 -10.69 15.47 2.67
CA GLY A 43 -9.85 16.49 3.28
C GLY A 43 -8.58 16.73 2.47
N SER A 44 -7.49 17.07 3.16
CA SER A 44 -6.20 17.28 2.49
C SER A 44 -5.59 15.94 2.13
N PHE A 45 -5.23 15.79 0.85
CA PHE A 45 -4.67 14.57 0.29
C PHE A 45 -3.29 14.83 -0.30
N MET A 46 -2.36 13.90 -0.07
CA MET A 46 -1.05 13.87 -0.72
C MET A 46 -0.74 12.45 -1.16
N SER A 47 -0.03 12.31 -2.28
CA SER A 47 0.49 11.04 -2.76
C SER A 47 1.92 11.19 -3.26
N GLY A 48 2.70 10.12 -3.18
CA GLY A 48 4.04 10.06 -3.74
C GLY A 48 4.43 8.64 -4.13
N ALA A 49 5.32 8.54 -5.11
CA ALA A 49 6.02 7.29 -5.42
C ALA A 49 7.25 7.18 -4.52
N LEU A 50 7.51 5.98 -4.00
CA LEU A 50 8.73 5.69 -3.24
C LEU A 50 9.76 5.00 -4.15
N PRO A 51 11.07 5.16 -3.89
CA PRO A 51 12.11 4.50 -4.66
C PRO A 51 11.89 2.98 -4.71
N SER A 52 12.01 2.39 -5.90
CA SER A 52 11.83 0.96 -6.10
C SER A 52 13.12 0.30 -6.58
N GLU A 53 13.45 -0.88 -6.05
CA GLU A 53 14.60 -1.66 -6.49
C GLU A 53 14.21 -2.47 -7.76
N GLY A 54 14.18 -1.75 -8.88
CA GLY A 54 13.91 -2.31 -10.20
C GLY A 54 12.44 -2.23 -10.64
N SER A 55 12.13 -2.90 -11.76
CA SER A 55 10.86 -2.79 -12.49
C SER A 55 9.78 -3.79 -12.04
N ARG A 56 10.04 -4.58 -10.98
CA ARG A 56 9.14 -5.66 -10.53
C ARG A 56 8.28 -5.30 -9.34
N GLU A 57 8.34 -4.05 -8.91
CA GLU A 57 7.65 -3.59 -7.73
C GLU A 57 7.05 -2.21 -7.92
N LEU A 58 5.98 -1.99 -7.17
CA LEU A 58 5.24 -0.75 -7.10
C LEU A 58 5.30 -0.27 -5.65
N ARG A 59 5.72 0.97 -5.45
CA ARG A 59 5.74 1.57 -4.10
C ARG A 59 5.11 2.94 -4.13
N ILE A 60 4.01 3.08 -3.40
CA ILE A 60 3.24 4.34 -3.32
C ILE A 60 3.00 4.64 -1.85
N VAL A 61 3.09 5.91 -1.48
CA VAL A 61 2.59 6.42 -0.21
C VAL A 61 1.48 7.41 -0.46
N THR A 62 0.43 7.34 0.35
CA THR A 62 -0.63 8.35 0.36
C THR A 62 -0.88 8.82 1.79
N THR A 63 -1.26 10.07 1.95
CA THR A 63 -1.77 10.60 3.22
C THR A 63 -3.11 11.26 3.01
N CYS A 64 -4.01 11.08 3.98
CA CYS A 64 -5.29 11.76 4.03
C CYS A 64 -5.51 12.35 5.42
N GLN A 65 -5.81 13.64 5.46
CA GLN A 65 -6.09 14.39 6.68
C GLN A 65 -7.52 14.92 6.61
N LEU A 66 -8.44 14.24 7.31
CA LEU A 66 -9.81 14.70 7.47
C LEU A 66 -9.90 15.76 8.60
N PRO A 67 -10.81 16.74 8.53
CA PRO A 67 -10.98 17.71 9.60
C PRO A 67 -11.28 17.03 10.94
N GLY A 68 -10.50 17.36 11.98
CA GLY A 68 -10.70 16.83 13.34
C GLY A 68 -10.30 15.36 13.55
N GLN A 69 -9.63 14.73 12.59
CA GLN A 69 -9.12 13.36 12.74
C GLN A 69 -7.58 13.33 12.70
N PRO A 70 -6.91 12.27 13.16
CA PRO A 70 -5.49 12.09 12.91
C PRO A 70 -5.16 11.94 11.42
N MET A 71 -3.94 12.28 11.02
CA MET A 71 -3.46 12.03 9.66
C MET A 71 -3.36 10.53 9.42
N ARG A 72 -4.04 10.03 8.39
CA ARG A 72 -3.93 8.64 7.96
C ARG A 72 -2.86 8.52 6.88
N THR A 73 -1.83 7.72 7.12
CA THR A 73 -0.79 7.41 6.13
C THR A 73 -0.93 5.97 5.68
N ILE A 74 -0.83 5.73 4.37
CA ILE A 74 -0.95 4.41 3.77
C ILE A 74 0.21 4.16 2.84
N TYR A 75 0.94 3.07 3.08
CA TYR A 75 1.96 2.53 2.21
C TYR A 75 1.35 1.41 1.36
N TYR A 76 1.61 1.45 0.06
CA TYR A 76 1.25 0.42 -0.91
C TYR A 76 2.52 -0.22 -1.43
N PHE A 77 2.61 -1.53 -1.32
CA PHE A 77 3.69 -2.33 -1.87
C PHE A 77 3.11 -3.40 -2.81
N GLY A 78 3.32 -3.21 -4.10
CA GLY A 78 2.97 -4.16 -5.15
C GLY A 78 4.18 -4.98 -5.58
N VAL A 79 3.99 -6.27 -5.81
CA VAL A 79 5.00 -7.15 -6.40
C VAL A 79 4.38 -8.14 -7.39
N SER A 80 5.08 -8.43 -8.48
CA SER A 80 4.64 -9.44 -9.45
C SER A 80 4.47 -10.83 -8.84
N ARG A 81 3.46 -11.56 -9.30
CA ARG A 81 3.24 -12.96 -8.93
C ARG A 81 3.87 -13.90 -9.97
N PRO A 82 4.47 -15.03 -9.56
CA PRO A 82 5.05 -16.00 -10.50
C PRO A 82 4.06 -16.55 -11.55
N LYS A 83 2.78 -16.69 -11.18
CA LYS A 83 1.70 -17.15 -12.08
C LYS A 83 0.99 -16.00 -12.82
N GLY A 84 1.59 -14.81 -12.86
CA GLY A 84 0.94 -13.60 -13.38
C GLY A 84 0.01 -12.94 -12.36
N GLY A 85 -0.30 -11.67 -12.63
CA GLY A 85 -0.94 -10.79 -11.66
C GLY A 85 0.06 -10.14 -10.70
N LEU A 86 -0.46 -9.50 -9.66
CA LEU A 86 0.34 -8.92 -8.57
C LEU A 86 -0.26 -9.19 -7.19
N TYR A 87 0.62 -9.18 -6.18
CA TYR A 87 0.24 -9.00 -4.78
C TYR A 87 0.32 -7.50 -4.47
N LEU A 88 -0.74 -6.93 -3.90
CA LEU A 88 -0.76 -5.56 -3.40
C LEU A 88 -0.95 -5.60 -1.89
N PHE A 89 0.12 -5.31 -1.17
CA PHE A 89 0.08 -5.09 0.26
C PHE A 89 -0.27 -3.64 0.53
N THR A 90 -1.11 -3.41 1.54
CA THR A 90 -1.33 -2.08 2.09
C THR A 90 -1.04 -2.08 3.58
N THR A 91 -0.44 -1.01 4.07
CA THR A 91 -0.20 -0.77 5.49
C THR A 91 -0.67 0.64 5.81
N ALA A 92 -1.75 0.75 6.57
CA ALA A 92 -2.37 2.01 6.95
C ALA A 92 -2.24 2.27 8.44
N THR A 93 -1.97 3.51 8.83
CA THR A 93 -2.03 3.92 10.24
C THR A 93 -3.45 3.81 10.80
N THR A 94 -3.55 3.40 12.05
CA THR A 94 -4.77 3.52 12.87
C THR A 94 -4.79 4.89 13.58
N SER A 95 -5.75 5.13 14.47
CA SER A 95 -5.77 6.34 15.32
C SER A 95 -4.56 6.44 16.25
N ASP A 96 -4.00 5.29 16.64
CA ASP A 96 -2.95 5.19 17.65
C ASP A 96 -1.56 4.99 17.01
N GLY A 97 -1.50 4.96 15.67
CA GLY A 97 -0.29 4.73 14.91
C GLY A 97 0.32 5.99 14.32
N SER A 98 1.64 5.97 14.19
CA SER A 98 2.43 6.98 13.51
C SER A 98 2.77 6.58 12.08
N ARG A 99 3.23 7.54 11.27
CA ARG A 99 3.75 7.26 9.93
C ARG A 99 4.91 6.27 9.99
N GLU A 100 5.77 6.42 10.99
CA GLU A 100 6.97 5.61 11.23
C GLU A 100 6.59 4.15 11.51
N ASP A 101 5.51 3.90 12.25
CA ASP A 101 4.99 2.55 12.48
C ASP A 101 4.59 1.87 11.16
N ALA A 102 3.85 2.58 10.31
CA ALA A 102 3.43 2.06 9.00
C ALA A 102 4.62 1.84 8.05
N GLU A 103 5.61 2.74 8.07
CA GLU A 103 6.83 2.60 7.28
C GLU A 103 7.67 1.38 7.71
N GLN A 104 7.83 1.18 9.01
CA GLN A 104 8.58 0.05 9.55
C GLN A 104 7.91 -1.29 9.19
N VAL A 105 6.58 -1.35 9.22
CA VAL A 105 5.85 -2.56 8.86
C VAL A 105 5.86 -2.79 7.34
N ASP A 106 5.73 -1.75 6.50
CA ASP A 106 5.96 -1.84 5.05
C ASP A 106 7.34 -2.45 4.74
N ALA A 107 8.40 -1.92 5.36
CA ALA A 107 9.76 -2.42 5.17
C ALA A 107 9.93 -3.89 5.60
N THR A 108 9.25 -4.30 6.67
CA THR A 108 9.26 -5.68 7.15
C THR A 108 8.55 -6.62 6.17
N ILE A 109 7.37 -6.23 5.68
CA ILE A 109 6.61 -6.99 4.69
C ILE A 109 7.38 -7.14 3.39
N ARG A 110 8.00 -6.06 2.90
CA ARG A 110 8.87 -6.08 1.71
C ARG A 110 9.99 -7.09 1.87
N THR A 111 10.72 -7.01 2.98
CA THR A 111 11.81 -7.94 3.29
C THR A 111 11.34 -9.40 3.32
N ALA A 112 10.21 -9.67 3.97
CA ALA A 112 9.63 -11.02 4.02
C ALA A 112 9.20 -11.51 2.63
N THR A 113 8.65 -10.62 1.82
CA THR A 113 8.20 -10.91 0.46
C THR A 113 9.36 -11.28 -0.45
N TYR A 114 10.46 -10.51 -0.44
CA TYR A 114 11.64 -10.83 -1.24
C TYR A 114 12.28 -12.17 -0.85
N ARG A 115 12.16 -12.60 0.40
CA ARG A 115 12.63 -13.92 0.86
C ARG A 115 11.73 -15.07 0.39
N SER A 116 10.46 -14.78 0.16
CA SER A 116 9.42 -15.79 -0.10
C SER A 116 9.13 -15.99 -1.58
N ILE A 117 9.17 -14.90 -2.36
CA ILE A 117 8.96 -14.93 -3.81
C ILE A 117 10.33 -15.17 -4.46
N LYS A 118 10.58 -16.43 -4.84
CA LYS A 118 11.72 -16.84 -5.67
C LYS A 118 11.30 -16.95 -7.13
#